data_AF-A0A095DA62-F1
#
_entry.id   AF-A0A095DA62-F1
#
_cell.length_a   1.000
_cell.length_b   1.000
_cell.length_c   1.000
_cell.angle_alpha   90.00
_cell.angle_beta   90.00
_cell.angle_gamma   90.00
#
_symmetry.space_group_name_H-M   'P 1'
#
loop_
_entity.id
_entity.type
_entity.pdbx_description
1 polymer ?
#
loop_
_entity_poly.entity_id
_entity_poly.type
_entity_poly.pdbx_seq_one_letter_code
_entity_poly.pdbx_strand_id
1 'polypeptide(L)' 'MLLNGLGVTSFQQIAGWTDADIARIDPQLGAFQGRIARDNIVDQAGYLARGDKPGFEAKYGALGGEL' A
#
# COMPACT_ATOMS: atom_id res chain seq x y z
N MET A 1 1.86 9.02 -11.03
CA MET A 1 1.03 7.80 -10.88
C MET A 1 1.86 6.56 -11.27
N LEU A 2 2.81 6.13 -10.44
CA LEU A 2 3.67 4.97 -10.75
C LEU A 2 2.88 3.65 -10.76
N LEU A 3 1.93 3.49 -9.81
CA LEU A 3 1.10 2.29 -9.70
C LEU A 3 0.06 2.14 -10.83
N ASN A 4 -0.53 3.25 -11.30
CA ASN A 4 -1.47 3.19 -12.42
C ASN A 4 -0.77 2.74 -13.72
N GLY A 5 0.51 3.07 -13.90
CA GLY A 5 1.33 2.57 -15.01
C GLY A 5 1.57 1.06 -14.97
N LEU A 6 1.41 0.44 -13.80
CA LEU A 6 1.49 -1.02 -13.59
C LEU A 6 0.10 -1.70 -13.60
N GLY A 7 -0.96 -0.96 -13.93
CA GLY A 7 -2.34 -1.45 -13.93
C GLY A 7 -2.98 -1.59 -12.54
N VAL A 8 -2.33 -1.07 -11.50
CA VAL A 8 -2.83 -1.09 -10.13
C VAL A 8 -3.62 0.19 -9.89
N THR A 9 -4.93 0.08 -9.78
CA THR A 9 -5.85 1.23 -9.74
C THR A 9 -6.74 1.25 -8.49
N SER A 10 -6.66 0.24 -7.62
CA SER A 10 -7.46 0.14 -6.40
C SER A 10 -6.66 -0.39 -5.21
N PHE A 11 -7.05 0.03 -4.00
CA PHE A 11 -6.49 -0.50 -2.76
C PHE A 11 -6.75 -1.99 -2.58
N GLN A 12 -7.86 -2.51 -3.12
CA GLN A 12 -8.20 -3.92 -3.06
C GLN A 12 -7.19 -4.80 -3.81
N GLN A 13 -6.63 -4.31 -4.93
CA GLN A 13 -5.55 -5.02 -5.63
C GLN A 13 -4.27 -5.06 -4.80
N ILE A 14 -3.92 -3.94 -4.14
CA ILE A 14 -2.72 -3.83 -3.31
C ILE A 14 -2.84 -4.72 -2.07
N ALA A 15 -4.01 -4.73 -1.43
CA ALA A 15 -4.31 -5.58 -0.28
C ALA A 15 -4.23 -7.08 -0.61
N GLY A 16 -4.42 -7.44 -1.87
CA GLY A 16 -4.34 -8.82 -2.36
C GLY A 16 -2.96 -9.25 -2.83
N TRP A 17 -1.93 -8.41 -2.73
CA TRP A 17 -0.58 -8.77 -3.15
C TRP A 17 -0.01 -9.89 -2.29
N THR A 18 0.49 -10.92 -2.96
CA THR A 18 1.30 -11.97 -2.35
C THR A 18 2.76 -11.55 -2.29
N ASP A 19 3.59 -12.28 -1.53
CA ASP A 19 5.05 -12.05 -1.51
C ASP A 19 5.67 -12.09 -2.93
N ALA A 20 5.13 -12.93 -3.81
CA ALA A 20 5.54 -13.00 -5.21
C ALA A 20 5.16 -11.74 -6.00
N ASP A 21 3.98 -11.16 -5.75
CA ASP A 21 3.57 -9.89 -6.36
C ASP A 21 4.43 -8.74 -5.88
N ILE A 22 4.72 -8.69 -4.57
CA ILE A 22 5.61 -7.69 -3.97
C ILE A 22 7.00 -7.81 -4.61
N ALA A 23 7.59 -9.01 -4.68
CA ALA A 23 8.90 -9.23 -5.28
C ALA A 23 8.95 -8.82 -6.77
N ARG A 24 7.83 -8.93 -7.49
CA ARG A 24 7.71 -8.49 -8.88
C ARG A 24 7.57 -6.97 -9.01
N ILE A 25 6.77 -6.34 -8.15
CA ILE A 25 6.40 -4.91 -8.25
C ILE A 25 7.46 -4.01 -7.58
N ASP A 26 8.02 -4.43 -6.45
CA ASP A 26 8.94 -3.63 -5.64
C ASP A 26 10.15 -3.08 -6.43
N PRO A 27 10.84 -3.88 -7.28
CA PRO A 27 11.93 -3.36 -8.11
C PRO A 27 11.48 -2.33 -9.16
N GLN A 28 10.21 -2.38 -9.58
CA GLN A 28 9.65 -1.46 -10.59
C GLN A 28 9.31 -0.08 -9.99
N LEU A 29 9.34 0.05 -8.67
CA LEU A 29 9.08 1.31 -7.97
C LEU A 29 10.27 2.28 -7.99
N GLY A 30 11.44 1.86 -8.48
CA GLY A 30 12.63 2.70 -8.59
C GLY A 30 13.06 3.28 -7.25
N ALA A 31 13.02 4.61 -7.10
CA ALA A 31 13.34 5.29 -5.84
C ALA A 31 12.45 4.88 -4.64
N PHE A 32 11.30 4.27 -4.91
CA PHE A 32 10.38 3.77 -3.89
C PHE A 32 10.50 2.26 -3.64
N GLN A 33 11.51 1.59 -4.21
CA GLN A 33 11.80 0.18 -3.92
C GLN A 33 12.03 -0.04 -2.42
N GLY A 34 11.56 -1.18 -1.91
CA GLY A 34 11.63 -1.59 -0.52
C GLY A 34 10.56 -0.95 0.37
N ARG A 35 9.81 0.05 -0.14
CA ARG A 35 8.77 0.74 0.64
C ARG A 35 7.56 -0.14 0.87
N ILE A 36 7.25 -1.07 -0.04
CA ILE A 36 6.09 -1.97 0.12
C ILE A 36 6.18 -2.75 1.43
N ALA A 37 7.34 -3.35 1.69
CA ALA A 37 7.61 -4.08 2.93
C ALA A 37 7.90 -3.15 4.11
N ARG A 38 8.78 -2.14 3.93
CA ARG A 38 9.19 -1.23 5.01
C ARG A 38 8.01 -0.48 5.63
N ASP A 39 7.10 0.00 4.79
CA ASP A 39 5.97 0.82 5.23
C ASP A 39 4.71 -0.06 5.43
N ASN A 40 4.78 -1.38 5.26
CA ASN A 40 3.64 -2.30 5.35
C ASN A 40 2.46 -1.88 4.44
N ILE A 41 2.75 -1.53 3.19
CA ILE A 41 1.76 -0.95 2.25
C ILE A 41 0.59 -1.91 1.99
N VAL A 42 0.84 -3.22 1.93
CA VAL A 42 -0.22 -4.23 1.71
C VAL A 42 -1.21 -4.26 2.87
N ASP A 43 -0.72 -4.21 4.11
CA ASP A 43 -1.57 -4.20 5.31
C ASP A 43 -2.39 -2.91 5.38
N GLN A 44 -1.74 -1.76 5.19
CA GLN A 44 -2.40 -0.45 5.08
C GLN A 44 -3.50 -0.44 4.02
N ALA A 45 -3.21 -0.94 2.82
CA ALA A 45 -4.20 -1.06 1.75
C ALA A 45 -5.35 -1.99 2.13
N GLY A 46 -5.11 -3.02 2.95
CA GLY A 46 -6.14 -3.89 3.50
C GLY A 46 -7.12 -3.16 4.43
N TYR A 47 -6.67 -2.18 5.21
CA TYR A 47 -7.58 -1.31 6.00
C TYR A 47 -8.38 -0.37 5.09
N LEU A 48 -7.74 0.24 4.11
CA LEU A 48 -8.39 1.17 3.18
C LEU A 48 -9.41 0.45 2.27
N ALA A 49 -9.10 -0.75 1.79
CA ALA A 49 -9.96 -1.54 0.92
C ALA A 49 -11.28 -1.95 1.61
N ARG A 50 -11.25 -2.19 2.93
CA ARG A 50 -12.44 -2.51 3.72
C ARG A 50 -13.12 -1.29 4.34
N GLY A 51 -12.61 -0.09 4.11
CA GLY A 51 -13.11 1.15 4.71
C GLY A 51 -12.89 1.27 6.21
N ASP A 52 -11.98 0.48 6.79
CA ASP A 52 -11.67 0.47 8.23
C ASP A 52 -10.68 1.57 8.58
N LYS A 53 -11.15 2.82 8.47
CA LYS A 53 -10.41 4.00 8.86
C LYS A 53 -10.04 4.00 10.36
N PRO A 54 -10.93 3.63 11.30
CA PRO A 54 -10.56 3.59 12.72
C PRO A 54 -9.43 2.61 13.01
N GLY A 55 -9.47 1.41 12.42
CA GLY A 55 -8.40 0.42 12.56
C GLY A 55 -7.10 0.87 11.91
N PHE A 56 -7.17 1.55 10.76
CA PHE A 56 -6.00 2.15 10.13
C PHE A 56 -5.34 3.15 11.07
N GLU A 57 -6.13 4.11 11.59
CA GLU A 57 -5.63 5.21 12.41
C GLU A 57 -5.10 4.72 13.76
N ALA A 58 -5.71 3.68 14.33
CA ALA A 58 -5.22 3.05 15.55
C ALA A 58 -3.85 2.38 15.38
N LYS A 59 -3.55 1.82 14.20
CA LYS A 59 -2.31 1.08 13.93
C LYS A 59 -1.20 1.94 13.32
N TYR A 60 -1.57 2.87 12.45
CA TYR A 60 -0.64 3.67 11.64
C TYR A 60 -0.66 5.17 11.96
N GLY A 61 -1.61 5.64 12.77
CA GLY A 61 -1.84 7.06 13.04
C GLY A 61 -2.81 7.69 12.04
N ALA A 62 -3.24 8.92 12.34
CA ALA A 62 -4.16 9.66 11.50
C ALA A 62 -3.65 9.75 10.05
N LEU A 63 -4.54 9.59 9.07
CA LEU A 63 -4.26 9.75 7.63
C LEU A 63 -3.85 11.17 7.21
N GLY A 64 -3.59 12.05 8.17
CA GLY A 64 -3.16 13.43 7.99
C GLY A 64 -2.93 14.09 9.35
N GLY A 65 -1.67 14.14 9.78
CA GLY A 65 -1.21 15.06 10.80
C GLY A 65 -0.50 16.21 10.11
N GLU A 66 -1.22 17.33 9.97
CA GLU A 66 -0.80 18.66 9.50
C GLU A 66 -0.39 18.81 8.02
N LEU A 67 -1.03 19.82 7.40
CA LEU A 67 -0.70 20.41 6.10
C LEU A 67 0.63 21.16 6.16
#